data_AF-A0A7W0Q7K4-F1
#
_entry.id   AF-A0A7W0Q7K4-F1
#
_cell.length_a   1.000
_cell.length_b   1.000
_cell.length_c   1.000
_cell.angle_alpha   90.00
_cell.angle_beta   90.00
_cell.angle_gamma   90.00
#
_symmetry.space_group_name_H-M   'P 1'
#
loop_
_entity.id
_entity.type
_entity.pdbx_description
1 polymer ?
#
loop_
_entity_poly.entity_id
_entity_poly.type
_entity_poly.pdbx_seq_one_letter_code
_entity_poly.pdbx_strand_id
1 'polypeptide(L)' 'MNLDDLSPEMRAEFDALPREHREWLIQDELLWQRAHAIAGRASVDVSGVYHVLRNLQKSPSERLRAGLHHGRYFRADRR' A
#
# COMPACT_ATOMS: atom_id res chain seq x y z
N MET A 1 3.08 -8.91 -9.04
CA MET A 1 3.07 -8.60 -10.49
C MET A 1 3.66 -9.81 -11.17
N ASN A 2 2.93 -10.49 -12.04
CA ASN A 2 3.61 -11.38 -12.98
C ASN A 2 4.15 -10.48 -14.10
N LEU A 3 5.46 -10.25 -14.14
CA LEU A 3 6.08 -9.41 -15.17
C LEU A 3 5.89 -9.98 -16.58
N ASP A 4 5.48 -11.25 -16.66
CA ASP A 4 5.18 -11.96 -17.90
C ASP A 4 3.78 -11.61 -18.45
N ASP A 5 2.92 -10.97 -17.66
CA ASP A 5 1.59 -10.51 -18.08
C ASP A 5 1.62 -9.09 -18.69
N LEU A 6 2.76 -8.41 -18.62
CA LEU A 6 2.92 -7.08 -19.19
C LEU A 6 2.99 -7.16 -20.71
N SER A 7 2.33 -6.21 -21.39
CA SER A 7 2.56 -6.04 -22.83
C SER A 7 4.03 -5.68 -23.10
N PRO A 8 4.56 -5.95 -24.30
CA PRO A 8 5.94 -5.58 -24.64
C PRO A 8 6.25 -4.09 -24.39
N GLU A 9 5.29 -3.21 -24.66
CA GLU A 9 5.40 -1.76 -24.46
C GLU A 9 5.47 -1.43 -22.96
N MET A 10 4.55 -1.98 -22.15
CA MET A 10 4.55 -1.80 -20.70
C MET A 10 5.81 -2.36 -20.04
N ARG A 11 6.35 -3.47 -20.59
CA ARG A 11 7.59 -4.06 -20.12
C ARG A 11 8.79 -3.14 -20.39
N ALA A 12 8.87 -2.55 -21.58
CA ALA A 12 9.91 -1.59 -21.92
C ALA A 12 9.83 -0.33 -21.04
N GLU A 13 8.62 0.17 -20.78
CA GLU A 13 8.40 1.30 -19.85
C GLU A 13 8.83 0.95 -18.42
N PHE A 14 8.46 -0.23 -17.93
CA PHE A 14 8.87 -0.72 -16.61
C PHE A 14 10.40 -0.83 -16.52
N ASP A 15 11.05 -1.43 -17.52
CA ASP A 15 12.50 -1.60 -17.55
C ASP A 15 13.25 -0.27 -17.69
N ALA A 16 12.62 0.77 -18.27
CA ALA A 16 13.17 2.12 -18.33
C ALA A 16 13.13 2.87 -16.99
N LEU A 17 12.34 2.42 -16.01
CA LEU A 17 12.29 3.05 -14.69
C LEU A 17 13.61 2.86 -13.92
N PRO A 18 13.99 3.84 -13.07
CA PRO A 18 15.03 3.64 -12.06
C PRO A 18 14.78 2.38 -11.23
N ARG A 19 15.87 1.69 -10.87
CA ARG A 19 15.81 0.43 -10.13
C ARG A 19 14.95 0.53 -8.87
N GLU A 20 15.11 1.61 -8.10
CA GLU A 20 14.33 1.88 -6.89
C GLU A 20 12.82 1.98 -7.14
N HIS A 21 12.40 2.56 -8.27
CA HIS A 21 10.99 2.63 -8.67
C HIS A 21 10.45 1.26 -9.09
N ARG A 22 11.25 0.47 -9.81
CA ARG A 22 10.90 -0.91 -10.14
C ARG A 22 10.72 -1.77 -8.90
N GLU A 23 11.67 -1.68 -7.96
CA GLU A 23 11.61 -2.38 -6.68
C GLU A 23 10.37 -1.96 -5.88
N TRP A 24 10.09 -0.66 -5.83
CA TRP A 24 8.88 -0.13 -5.18
C TRP A 24 7.59 -0.68 -5.80
N LEU A 25 7.47 -0.68 -7.13
CA LEU A 25 6.29 -1.19 -7.84
C LEU A 25 6.07 -2.69 -7.58
N ILE A 26 7.15 -3.48 -7.59
CA ILE A 26 7.08 -4.91 -7.29
C ILE A 26 6.55 -5.12 -5.87
N GLN A 27 7.08 -4.40 -4.88
CA GLN A 27 6.64 -4.52 -3.49
C GLN A 27 5.18 -4.04 -3.30
N ASP A 28 4.79 -2.98 -3.99
CA ASP A 28 3.42 -2.44 -3.91
C ASP A 28 2.39 -3.42 -4.48
N GLU A 29 2.71 -4.05 -5.62
CA GLU A 29 1.83 -5.06 -6.19
C GLU A 29 1.75 -6.32 -5.31
N LEU A 30 2.85 -6.74 -4.67
CA LEU A 30 2.80 -7.84 -3.69
C LEU A 30 1.87 -7.53 -2.50
N LEU A 31 1.86 -6.28 -2.03
CA LEU A 31 0.91 -5.83 -1.02
C LEU A 31 -0.52 -5.89 -1.53
N TRP A 32 -0.76 -5.46 -2.77
CA TRP A 32 -2.08 -5.47 -3.39
C TRP A 32 -2.64 -6.88 -3.53
N GLN A 33 -1.83 -7.82 -4.02
CA GLN A 33 -2.19 -9.24 -4.12
C GLN A 33 -2.53 -9.83 -2.74
N ARG A 34 -1.75 -9.50 -1.71
CA ARG A 34 -2.03 -9.91 -0.33
C ARG A 34 -3.34 -9.30 0.19
N ALA A 35 -3.61 -8.04 -0.14
CA ALA A 35 -4.85 -7.37 0.24
C ALA A 35 -6.07 -8.08 -0.37
N HIS A 36 -6.03 -8.41 -1.66
CA HIS A 36 -7.08 -9.18 -2.34
C HIS A 36 -7.31 -10.55 -1.68
N ALA A 37 -6.24 -11.27 -1.36
CA ALA A 37 -6.34 -12.58 -0.72
C ALA A 37 -6.99 -12.52 0.68
N ILE A 38 -6.73 -11.46 1.44
CA ILE A 38 -7.36 -11.24 2.76
C ILE A 38 -8.81 -10.79 2.60
N ALA A 39 -9.05 -9.81 1.72
CA ALA A 39 -10.37 -9.25 1.45
C ALA A 39 -11.37 -10.33 1.02
N GLY A 40 -10.96 -11.24 0.13
CA GLY A 40 -11.79 -12.36 -0.32
C GLY A 40 -12.13 -13.39 0.79
N ARG A 41 -11.32 -13.49 1.84
CA ARG A 41 -11.57 -14.40 2.98
C ARG A 41 -12.45 -13.77 4.06
N ALA A 42 -12.35 -12.47 4.24
CA ALA A 42 -13.01 -11.74 5.32
C ALA A 42 -14.23 -10.93 4.85
N SER A 43 -14.56 -10.97 3.55
CA SER A 43 -15.63 -10.17 2.93
C SER A 43 -15.53 -8.68 3.28
N VAL A 44 -14.31 -8.15 3.32
CA VAL A 44 -14.00 -6.73 3.61
C VAL A 44 -13.51 -6.01 2.34
N ASP A 45 -13.51 -4.69 2.37
CA ASP A 45 -12.99 -3.88 1.28
C ASP A 45 -11.46 -4.04 1.12
N VAL A 46 -11.03 -4.26 -0.13
CA VAL A 46 -9.61 -4.49 -0.48
C VAL A 46 -8.77 -3.25 -0.28
N SER A 47 -9.30 -2.05 -0.57
CA SER A 47 -8.57 -0.80 -0.41
C SER A 47 -8.27 -0.54 1.07
N GLY A 48 -9.25 -0.77 1.94
CA GLY A 48 -9.09 -0.72 3.39
C GLY A 48 -7.99 -1.67 3.90
N VAL A 49 -8.01 -2.94 3.44
CA VAL A 49 -6.97 -3.91 3.80
C VAL A 49 -5.58 -3.46 3.31
N TYR A 50 -5.47 -3.00 2.07
CA TYR A 50 -4.21 -2.49 1.53
C TYR A 50 -3.65 -1.34 2.37
N HIS A 51 -4.49 -0.36 2.73
CA HIS A 51 -4.07 0.76 3.57
C HIS A 51 -3.61 0.31 4.96
N VAL A 52 -4.25 -0.70 5.55
CA VAL A 52 -3.79 -1.32 6.80
C VAL A 52 -2.42 -1.97 6.61
N LEU A 53 -2.23 -2.80 5.58
CA LEU A 53 -0.95 -3.46 5.31
C LEU A 53 0.17 -2.43 5.06
N ARG A 54 -0.11 -1.37 4.31
CA ARG A 54 0.83 -0.27 4.05
C ARG A 54 1.20 0.48 5.33
N ASN A 55 0.25 0.67 6.25
CA ASN A 55 0.53 1.26 7.55
C ASN A 55 1.35 0.34 8.45
N LEU A 56 1.20 -0.99 8.34
CA LEU A 56 1.98 -1.94 9.13
C LEU A 56 3.47 -1.98 8.73
N GLN A 57 3.83 -1.56 7.51
CA GLN A 57 5.22 -1.40 7.09
C GLN A 57 5.92 -0.22 7.78
N LYS A 58 5.15 0.75 8.30
CA LYS A 58 5.69 1.88 9.04
C LYS A 58 6.04 1.46 10.47
N SER A 59 7.10 2.03 11.02
CA SER A 59 7.40 1.92 12.45
C SER A 59 6.27 2.51 13.31
N PRO A 60 6.16 2.13 14.60
CA PRO A 60 5.20 2.74 15.52
C PRO A 60 5.27 4.27 15.54
N SER A 61 6.48 4.84 15.54
CA SER A 61 6.71 6.29 15.55
C SER A 61 6.21 6.98 14.27
N GLU A 62 6.39 6.36 13.12
CA GLU A 62 5.88 6.88 11.84
C GLU A 62 4.36 6.81 11.75
N ARG A 63 3.74 5.73 12.27
CA ARG A 63 2.28 5.64 12.37
C ARG A 63 1.72 6.72 13.30
N LEU A 64 2.34 6.92 14.46
CA LEU A 64 1.97 7.97 15.40
C LEU A 64 2.08 9.35 14.76
N ARG A 65 3.22 9.64 14.11
CA ARG A 65 3.41 10.90 13.37
C ARG A 65 2.31 11.10 12.32
N ALA A 66 2.04 10.10 11.48
CA ALA A 66 0.98 10.18 10.47
C ALA A 66 -0.41 10.42 11.10
N GLY A 67 -0.73 9.75 12.20
CA GLY A 67 -1.98 9.94 12.94
C GLY A 67 -2.12 11.35 13.53
N LEU A 68 -1.04 11.93 14.05
CA LEU A 68 -1.04 13.30 14.58
C LEU A 68 -1.13 14.37 13.48
N HIS A 69 -0.56 14.12 12.30
CA HIS A 69 -0.60 15.06 11.17
C HIS A 69 -1.92 15.02 10.38
N HIS A 70 -2.52 13.84 10.21
CA HIS A 70 -3.72 13.65 9.39
C HIS A 70 -5.01 13.45 10.20
N GLY A 71 -4.90 13.09 11.48
CA GLY A 71 -6.00 13.01 12.41
C GLY A 71 -6.48 14.41 12.80
N ARG A 72 -7.36 15.00 11.99
CA ARG A 72 -8.18 16.12 12.48
C ARG A 72 -9.01 15.58 13.65
N TYR A 73 -8.82 16.18 14.83
CA TYR A 73 -9.58 16.02 16.08
C TYR A 73 -9.19 14.86 17.02
N PHE A 74 -8.17 15.09 17.86
CA PHE A 74 -8.40 15.04 19.30
C PHE A 74 -8.94 16.40 19.77
N ARG A 75 -10.16 16.78 19.35
CA ARG A 75 -10.97 17.60 20.27
C ARG A 75 -11.58 16.57 21.21
N ALA A 76 -10.85 16.28 22.27
CA ALA A 76 -11.50 15.77 23.47
C ALA A 76 -12.60 16.77 23.78
N ASP A 77 -13.85 16.34 23.58
CA ASP A 77 -15.00 17.12 23.98
C ASP A 77 -14.85 17.33 25.48
N ARG A 78 -14.47 18.55 25.88
CA ARG A 78 -14.61 18.98 27.27
C ARG A 78 -16.09 19.32 27.41
N ARG A 79 -16.89 18.35 27.87
CA ARG A 79 -18.10 18.58 28.67
C ARG A 79 -18.58 17.28 29.29
#